data_AF-A0A2V5TN30-F1
#
_entry.id   AF-A0A2V5TN30-F1
#
_cell.length_a   1.000
_cell.length_b   1.000
_cell.length_c   1.000
_cell.angle_alpha   90.00
_cell.angle_beta   90.00
_cell.angle_gamma   90.00
#
_symmetry.space_group_name_H-M   'P 1'
#
loop_
_entity.id
_entity.type
_entity.pdbx_description
1 polymer ?
#
loop_
_entity_poly.entity_id
_entity_poly.type
_entity_poly.pdbx_seq_one_letter_code
_entity_poly.pdbx_strand_id
1 'polypeptide(L)'
;MKLSDIRTALRELRLSPAKTLGQNFLHDQNLARWIVDQAQITADDYVVEIGPGLGALTCFVLEKGARVLAIEKDTRLANFLRARFTHRRFEVLNIDALKFDPRSLFAHRRVKLVGNLPYNISSALLLKFLEQPSAISLGLFTLQKEMAMRLSASPSTHDYGALTLRVQLHQRVKYLRTIHATVFFPRPEVDSAVVRLLPRDALELPQHDDQLLLKLIRAGFSQRRKQSRKLLREYVSDWDTASRHLNIDPNVRAEELSLLQWIALANFIAPPPSPDARLAQNEQFPVVDKNDRILRHASRSEVHGNNLRHRAVHILIFNQAGEVYLQQRSRWKDRHPLKWDSSAAGHVADGERYDDTAQRELNEELGVRVALQKIAKLPASQHTDQEFIWVYRGSISSDLVPNKSEIERGAFLSPSVIDGWTSSRPEDFAPGFLECWKADRQQRRSGGGLSVAHKFSPRQTA
;
A
#
# COMPACT_ATOMS: atom_id res chain seq x y z
N MET A 1 -32.51 2.48 3.23
CA MET A 1 -33.53 2.77 4.27
C MET A 1 -34.14 4.12 3.97
N LYS A 2 -35.47 4.26 4.07
CA LYS A 2 -36.15 5.56 3.97
C LYS A 2 -35.97 6.36 5.27
N LEU A 3 -36.28 7.66 5.25
CA LEU A 3 -36.17 8.53 6.43
C LEU A 3 -36.98 8.04 7.64
N SER A 4 -38.17 7.47 7.41
CA SER A 4 -39.00 6.83 8.44
C SER A 4 -38.27 5.69 9.15
N ASP A 5 -37.60 4.84 8.39
CA ASP A 5 -36.90 3.66 8.89
C ASP A 5 -35.70 4.09 9.72
N ILE A 6 -34.98 5.12 9.27
CA ILE A 6 -33.85 5.69 10.01
C ILE A 6 -34.30 6.24 11.35
N ARG A 7 -35.37 7.04 11.39
CA ARG A 7 -35.89 7.58 12.65
C ARG A 7 -36.34 6.49 13.62
N THR A 8 -36.94 5.42 13.09
CA THR A 8 -37.37 4.26 13.88
C THR A 8 -36.16 3.53 14.46
N ALA A 9 -35.17 3.18 13.62
CA ALA A 9 -33.96 2.52 14.07
C ALA A 9 -33.18 3.33 15.11
N LEU A 10 -33.05 4.65 14.92
CA LEU A 10 -32.38 5.52 15.89
C LEU A 10 -33.11 5.57 17.24
N ARG A 11 -34.45 5.55 17.23
CA ARG A 11 -35.26 5.50 18.45
C ARG A 11 -35.10 4.18 19.19
N GLU A 12 -35.17 3.06 18.48
CA GLU A 12 -34.96 1.71 19.04
C GLU A 12 -33.57 1.55 19.65
N LEU A 13 -32.55 2.09 18.97
CA LEU A 13 -31.16 2.09 19.45
C LEU A 13 -30.89 3.11 20.56
N ARG A 14 -31.90 3.95 20.92
CA ARG A 14 -31.75 5.10 21.83
C ARG A 14 -30.52 5.93 21.48
N LEU A 15 -30.34 6.19 20.19
CA LEU A 15 -29.18 6.85 19.62
C LEU A 15 -29.57 8.22 19.06
N SER A 16 -29.00 9.28 19.64
CA SER A 16 -29.00 10.60 19.04
C SER A 16 -27.76 10.76 18.16
N PRO A 17 -27.88 11.17 16.89
CA PRO A 17 -26.73 11.34 16.01
C PRO A 17 -25.68 12.29 16.61
N ALA A 18 -24.47 11.78 16.79
CA ALA A 18 -23.40 12.53 17.43
C ALA A 18 -22.66 13.40 16.40
N LYS A 19 -22.73 14.73 16.57
CA LYS A 19 -21.95 15.69 15.75
C LYS A 19 -20.45 15.41 15.82
N THR A 20 -19.93 15.01 16.99
CA THR A 20 -18.52 14.67 17.20
C THR A 20 -18.05 13.45 16.41
N LEU A 21 -18.97 12.54 16.05
CA LEU A 21 -18.70 11.37 15.21
C LEU A 21 -19.05 11.61 13.73
N GLY A 22 -19.51 12.82 13.36
CA GLY A 22 -19.85 13.17 11.99
C GLY A 22 -21.02 12.35 11.40
N GLN A 23 -21.89 11.81 12.24
CA GLN A 23 -22.96 10.89 11.82
C GLN A 23 -24.02 11.61 10.98
N ASN A 24 -24.01 11.36 9.67
CA ASN A 24 -25.02 11.79 8.71
C ASN A 24 -25.45 10.57 7.88
N PHE A 25 -26.67 10.06 8.11
CA PHE A 25 -27.17 8.84 7.52
C PHE A 25 -27.85 9.10 6.18
N LEU A 26 -27.41 8.40 5.13
CA LEU A 26 -27.99 8.48 3.79
C LEU A 26 -29.37 7.79 3.75
N HIS A 27 -30.41 8.51 3.33
CA HIS A 27 -31.79 7.99 3.26
C HIS A 27 -32.36 7.85 1.84
N ASP A 28 -31.61 8.29 0.83
CA ASP A 28 -31.94 8.09 -0.59
C ASP A 28 -31.38 6.76 -1.10
N GLN A 29 -32.28 5.80 -1.37
CA GLN A 29 -31.91 4.45 -1.82
C GLN A 29 -31.43 4.41 -3.27
N ASN A 30 -31.94 5.29 -4.14
CA ASN A 30 -31.51 5.33 -5.53
C ASN A 30 -30.09 5.88 -5.62
N LEU A 31 -29.78 6.89 -4.81
CA LEU A 31 -28.43 7.41 -4.67
C LEU A 31 -27.47 6.36 -4.08
N ALA A 32 -27.87 5.67 -3.00
CA ALA A 32 -27.06 4.61 -2.40
C ALA A 32 -26.73 3.48 -3.39
N ARG A 33 -27.72 3.02 -4.16
CA ARG A 33 -27.53 2.03 -5.23
C ARG A 33 -26.58 2.57 -6.30
N TRP A 34 -26.80 3.79 -6.78
CA TRP A 34 -25.95 4.42 -7.79
C TRP A 34 -24.50 4.53 -7.33
N ILE A 35 -24.25 4.92 -6.07
CA ILE A 35 -22.90 4.96 -5.48
C ILE A 35 -22.26 3.57 -5.59
N VAL A 36 -22.93 2.53 -5.09
CA VAL A 36 -22.39 1.16 -5.11
C VAL A 36 -22.12 0.66 -6.52
N ASP A 37 -22.95 1.03 -7.51
CA ASP A 37 -22.71 0.72 -8.91
C ASP A 37 -21.41 1.36 -9.46
N GLN A 38 -21.00 2.53 -8.96
CA GLN A 38 -19.74 3.19 -9.36
C GLN A 38 -18.48 2.45 -8.88
N ALA A 39 -18.61 1.61 -7.85
CA ALA A 39 -17.52 0.77 -7.33
C ALA A 39 -17.33 -0.53 -8.15
N GLN A 40 -18.22 -0.81 -9.10
CA GLN A 40 -18.14 -1.96 -10.03
C GLN A 40 -17.88 -3.27 -9.29
N ILE A 41 -18.59 -3.48 -8.18
CA ILE A 41 -18.35 -4.58 -7.24
C ILE A 41 -18.78 -5.92 -7.86
N THR A 42 -17.95 -6.94 -7.65
CA THR A 42 -18.16 -8.34 -8.07
C THR A 42 -18.10 -9.27 -6.87
N ALA A 43 -18.53 -10.53 -7.04
CA ALA A 43 -18.53 -11.53 -5.97
C ALA A 43 -17.11 -11.92 -5.47
N ASP A 44 -16.07 -11.59 -6.23
CA ASP A 44 -14.67 -11.86 -5.88
C ASP A 44 -14.02 -10.71 -5.09
N ASP A 45 -14.71 -9.58 -4.94
CA ASP A 45 -14.19 -8.42 -4.23
C ASP A 45 -14.32 -8.61 -2.71
N TYR A 46 -13.32 -8.09 -2.01
CA TYR A 46 -13.33 -7.87 -0.56
C TYR A 46 -13.53 -6.37 -0.31
N VAL A 47 -14.72 -6.01 0.14
CA VAL A 47 -15.13 -4.62 0.33
C VAL A 47 -14.97 -4.25 1.80
N VAL A 48 -14.17 -3.23 2.06
CA VAL A 48 -14.09 -2.61 3.38
C VAL A 48 -15.01 -1.39 3.35
N GLU A 49 -16.00 -1.36 4.24
CA GLU A 49 -16.88 -0.21 4.41
C GLU A 49 -16.51 0.53 5.70
N ILE A 50 -16.04 1.77 5.60
CA ILE A 50 -15.75 2.62 6.76
C ILE A 50 -16.98 3.44 7.13
N GLY A 51 -17.42 3.32 8.39
CA GLY A 51 -18.57 4.06 8.90
C GLY A 51 -19.88 3.69 8.19
N PRO A 52 -20.25 2.39 8.14
CA PRO A 52 -21.50 1.94 7.50
C PRO A 52 -22.77 2.57 8.12
N GLY A 53 -22.71 2.98 9.39
CA GLY A 53 -23.86 3.55 10.09
C GLY A 53 -25.01 2.56 10.19
N LEU A 54 -26.16 2.90 9.58
CA LEU A 54 -27.33 2.01 9.50
C LEU A 54 -27.28 1.04 8.30
N GLY A 55 -26.15 0.98 7.59
CA GLY A 55 -25.91 0.04 6.50
C GLY A 55 -26.57 0.42 5.18
N ALA A 56 -26.59 1.73 4.87
CA ALA A 56 -27.23 2.25 3.66
C ALA A 56 -26.54 1.80 2.37
N LEU A 57 -25.20 1.67 2.38
CA LEU A 57 -24.45 1.09 1.26
C LEU A 57 -24.26 -0.41 1.44
N THR A 58 -24.02 -0.87 2.68
CA THR A 58 -23.80 -2.28 3.04
C THR A 58 -24.76 -3.25 2.37
N CYS A 59 -26.08 -2.95 2.37
CA CYS A 59 -27.07 -3.84 1.77
C CYS A 59 -26.83 -4.05 0.27
N PHE A 60 -26.57 -2.97 -0.47
CA PHE A 60 -26.33 -3.04 -1.91
C PHE A 60 -24.98 -3.67 -2.24
N VAL A 61 -23.97 -3.50 -1.39
CA VAL A 61 -22.68 -4.18 -1.55
C VAL A 61 -22.86 -5.71 -1.39
N LEU A 62 -23.62 -6.14 -0.38
CA LEU A 62 -23.92 -7.55 -0.14
C LEU A 62 -24.74 -8.16 -1.28
N GLU A 63 -25.69 -7.41 -1.87
CA GLU A 63 -26.46 -7.83 -3.04
C GLU A 63 -25.57 -8.15 -4.26
N LYS A 64 -24.41 -7.50 -4.40
CA LYS A 64 -23.42 -7.83 -5.46
C LYS A 64 -22.63 -9.11 -5.16
N GLY A 65 -22.84 -9.73 -4.01
CA GLY A 65 -22.20 -10.98 -3.60
C GLY A 65 -20.79 -10.81 -3.03
N ALA A 66 -20.29 -9.59 -2.82
CA ALA A 66 -18.95 -9.38 -2.26
C ALA A 66 -18.83 -9.86 -0.80
N ARG A 67 -17.60 -10.07 -0.34
CA ARG A 67 -17.29 -10.15 1.09
C ARG A 67 -17.16 -8.73 1.64
N VAL A 68 -17.76 -8.46 2.79
CA VAL A 68 -17.84 -7.11 3.35
C VAL A 68 -17.34 -7.10 4.78
N LEU A 69 -16.33 -6.27 5.04
CA LEU A 69 -15.88 -5.89 6.36
C LEU A 69 -16.35 -4.47 6.67
N ALA A 70 -17.33 -4.36 7.57
CA ALA A 70 -17.81 -3.10 8.10
C ALA A 70 -16.96 -2.68 9.30
N ILE A 71 -16.30 -1.51 9.21
CA ILE A 71 -15.56 -0.91 10.33
C ILE A 71 -16.41 0.22 10.92
N GLU A 72 -16.98 -0.03 12.11
CA GLU A 72 -17.88 0.90 12.78
C GLU A 72 -17.39 1.22 14.20
N LYS A 73 -17.30 2.50 14.55
CA LYS A 73 -16.80 2.94 15.86
C LYS A 73 -17.88 2.92 16.93
N ASP A 74 -19.13 3.25 16.59
CA ASP A 74 -20.23 3.24 17.56
C ASP A 74 -20.72 1.81 17.81
N THR A 75 -20.54 1.34 19.04
CA THR A 75 -20.92 -0.03 19.45
C THR A 75 -22.40 -0.34 19.20
N ARG A 76 -23.30 0.64 19.34
CA ARG A 76 -24.73 0.44 19.10
C ARG A 76 -25.02 0.20 17.62
N LEU A 77 -24.38 0.97 16.73
CA LEU A 77 -24.49 0.78 15.28
C LEU A 77 -23.83 -0.52 14.84
N ALA A 78 -22.67 -0.89 15.41
CA ALA A 78 -22.04 -2.17 15.14
C ALA A 78 -22.95 -3.36 15.51
N ASN A 79 -23.60 -3.31 16.67
CA ASN A 79 -24.55 -4.34 17.11
C ASN A 79 -25.81 -4.36 16.23
N PHE A 80 -26.33 -3.20 15.85
CA PHE A 80 -27.43 -3.08 14.90
C PHE A 80 -27.10 -3.76 13.57
N LEU A 81 -25.91 -3.51 13.01
CA LEU A 81 -25.48 -4.10 11.74
C LEU A 81 -25.38 -5.63 11.84
N ARG A 82 -24.83 -6.17 12.94
CA ARG A 82 -24.77 -7.62 13.16
C ARG A 82 -26.15 -8.27 13.22
N ALA A 83 -27.11 -7.62 13.89
CA ALA A 83 -28.48 -8.10 13.97
C ALA A 83 -29.22 -7.99 12.62
N ARG A 84 -28.98 -6.90 11.89
CA ARG A 84 -29.62 -6.62 10.61
C ARG A 84 -29.14 -7.54 9.48
N PHE A 85 -27.85 -7.88 9.46
CA PHE A 85 -27.22 -8.63 8.37
C PHE A 85 -26.60 -9.93 8.89
N THR A 86 -27.38 -11.00 8.90
CA THR A 86 -26.94 -12.35 9.30
C THR A 86 -26.29 -13.12 8.13
N HIS A 87 -25.55 -12.42 7.28
CA HIS A 87 -24.98 -12.99 6.05
C HIS A 87 -23.56 -13.52 6.29
N ARG A 88 -23.25 -14.74 5.82
CA ARG A 88 -21.93 -15.38 5.99
C ARG A 88 -20.73 -14.63 5.39
N ARG A 89 -20.99 -13.68 4.49
CA ARG A 89 -19.98 -12.82 3.85
C ARG A 89 -19.90 -11.42 4.47
N PHE A 90 -20.59 -11.18 5.58
CA PHE A 90 -20.60 -9.91 6.28
C PHE A 90 -19.94 -10.04 7.65
N GLU A 91 -18.98 -9.17 7.92
CA GLU A 91 -18.32 -9.06 9.21
C GLU A 91 -18.37 -7.61 9.69
N VAL A 92 -18.55 -7.42 10.99
CA VAL A 92 -18.51 -6.10 11.63
C VAL A 92 -17.39 -6.06 12.65
N LEU A 93 -16.41 -5.19 12.40
CA LEU A 93 -15.35 -4.87 13.34
C LEU A 93 -15.69 -3.57 14.08
N ASN A 94 -15.93 -3.67 15.39
CA ASN A 94 -16.22 -2.50 16.21
C ASN A 94 -14.92 -1.87 16.73
N ILE A 95 -14.32 -1.00 15.92
CA ILE A 95 -13.07 -0.29 16.22
C ILE A 95 -13.09 1.10 15.59
N ASP A 96 -12.27 2.01 16.10
CA ASP A 96 -11.91 3.22 15.37
C ASP A 96 -11.12 2.87 14.11
N ALA A 97 -11.61 3.27 12.94
CA ALA A 97 -10.94 3.00 11.66
C ALA A 97 -9.52 3.58 11.58
N LEU A 98 -9.18 4.62 12.36
CA LEU A 98 -7.80 5.12 12.47
C LEU A 98 -6.87 4.18 13.24
N LYS A 99 -7.42 3.25 14.03
CA LYS A 99 -6.66 2.21 14.74
C LYS A 99 -6.58 0.88 14.00
N PHE A 100 -7.36 0.70 12.93
CA PHE A 100 -7.26 -0.46 12.07
C PHE A 100 -5.90 -0.50 11.37
N ASP A 101 -5.33 -1.68 11.13
CA ASP A 101 -4.09 -1.83 10.36
C ASP A 101 -4.41 -2.22 8.91
N PRO A 102 -4.30 -1.29 7.93
CA PRO A 102 -4.61 -1.58 6.53
C PRO A 102 -3.70 -2.65 5.91
N ARG A 103 -2.52 -2.91 6.50
CA ARG A 103 -1.60 -3.97 6.02
C ARG A 103 -2.26 -5.34 6.06
N SER A 104 -3.20 -5.57 6.99
CA SER A 104 -3.97 -6.82 7.05
C SER A 104 -4.75 -7.11 5.77
N LEU A 105 -5.10 -6.09 5.00
CA LEU A 105 -5.85 -6.20 3.76
C LEU A 105 -5.06 -6.86 2.63
N PHE A 106 -3.72 -6.95 2.74
CA PHE A 106 -2.90 -7.67 1.77
C PHE A 106 -3.25 -9.16 1.68
N ALA A 107 -3.85 -9.73 2.73
CA ALA A 107 -4.33 -11.11 2.73
C ALA A 107 -5.51 -11.38 1.77
N HIS A 108 -6.08 -10.33 1.15
CA HIS A 108 -7.24 -10.43 0.28
C HIS A 108 -6.92 -10.02 -1.15
N ARG A 109 -7.58 -10.66 -2.12
CA ARG A 109 -7.25 -10.54 -3.55
C ARG A 109 -7.59 -9.17 -4.14
N ARG A 110 -8.85 -8.75 -4.08
CA ARG A 110 -9.30 -7.46 -4.66
C ARG A 110 -9.99 -6.64 -3.60
N VAL A 111 -9.25 -5.70 -3.02
CA VAL A 111 -9.77 -4.88 -1.93
C VAL A 111 -10.36 -3.59 -2.49
N LYS A 112 -11.61 -3.31 -2.16
CA LYS A 112 -12.28 -2.05 -2.48
C LYS A 112 -12.66 -1.35 -1.19
N LEU A 113 -12.35 -0.07 -1.08
CA LEU A 113 -12.67 0.74 0.07
C LEU A 113 -13.84 1.65 -0.26
N VAL A 114 -14.95 1.50 0.45
CA VAL A 114 -16.18 2.26 0.24
C VAL A 114 -16.56 2.97 1.54
N GLY A 115 -17.17 4.15 1.47
CA GLY A 115 -17.75 4.74 2.67
C GLY A 115 -18.35 6.12 2.48
N ASN A 116 -19.32 6.43 3.34
CA ASN A 116 -19.72 7.81 3.60
C ASN A 116 -18.87 8.33 4.76
N LEU A 117 -17.69 8.89 4.47
CA LEU A 117 -16.69 9.12 5.50
C LEU A 117 -17.10 10.25 6.45
N PRO A 118 -16.85 10.10 7.76
CA PRO A 118 -17.06 11.20 8.70
C PRO A 118 -16.17 12.40 8.35
N TYR A 119 -16.78 13.59 8.29
CA TYR A 119 -16.13 14.79 7.75
C TYR A 119 -14.90 15.24 8.54
N ASN A 120 -14.91 15.09 9.85
CA ASN A 120 -13.84 15.54 10.74
C ASN A 120 -12.55 14.70 10.64
N ILE A 121 -12.63 13.47 10.13
CA ILE A 121 -11.49 12.55 10.06
C ILE A 121 -11.22 12.03 8.65
N SER A 122 -11.93 12.52 7.62
CA SER A 122 -11.85 11.99 6.26
C SER A 122 -10.44 12.04 5.68
N SER A 123 -9.70 13.15 5.87
CA SER A 123 -8.32 13.26 5.40
C SER A 123 -7.41 12.25 6.08
N ALA A 124 -7.52 12.09 7.40
CA ALA A 124 -6.70 11.13 8.15
C ALA A 124 -6.99 9.69 7.71
N LEU A 125 -8.26 9.35 7.48
CA LEU A 125 -8.66 8.05 6.96
C LEU A 125 -8.11 7.79 5.56
N LEU A 126 -8.29 8.74 4.63
CA LEU A 126 -7.79 8.61 3.26
C LEU A 126 -6.28 8.39 3.26
N LEU A 127 -5.55 9.22 4.00
CA LEU A 127 -4.09 9.15 4.06
C LEU A 127 -3.59 7.85 4.67
N LYS A 128 -4.28 7.32 5.69
CA LYS A 128 -3.93 6.05 6.34
C LYS A 128 -4.19 4.85 5.44
N PHE A 129 -5.35 4.78 4.79
CA PHE A 129 -5.72 3.62 3.99
C PHE A 129 -5.03 3.59 2.62
N LEU A 130 -4.71 4.77 2.06
CA LEU A 130 -4.04 4.91 0.77
C LEU A 130 -2.51 5.03 0.88
N GLU A 131 -1.98 4.99 2.12
CA GLU A 131 -0.55 4.92 2.38
C GLU A 131 0.08 3.74 1.65
N GLN A 132 1.27 3.96 1.10
CA GLN A 132 1.94 2.97 0.28
C GLN A 132 2.93 2.15 1.11
N PRO A 133 3.02 0.82 0.87
CA PRO A 133 2.26 0.05 -0.10
C PRO A 133 0.78 -0.15 0.32
N SER A 134 -0.16 -0.13 -0.62
CA SER A 134 -1.60 -0.31 -0.35
C SER A 134 -2.19 -1.50 -1.13
N ALA A 135 -3.04 -2.29 -0.47
CA ALA A 135 -3.80 -3.38 -1.11
C ALA A 135 -5.07 -2.89 -1.85
N ILE A 136 -5.42 -1.61 -1.73
CA ILE A 136 -6.69 -1.05 -2.22
C ILE A 136 -6.63 -0.86 -3.73
N SER A 137 -7.51 -1.55 -4.44
CA SER A 137 -7.68 -1.45 -5.89
C SER A 137 -8.65 -0.35 -6.34
N LEU A 138 -9.55 0.10 -5.44
CA LEU A 138 -10.53 1.15 -5.70
C LEU A 138 -10.98 1.79 -4.38
N GLY A 139 -10.95 3.10 -4.31
CA GLY A 139 -11.61 3.89 -3.26
C GLY A 139 -12.85 4.59 -3.80
N LEU A 140 -13.98 4.50 -3.10
CA LEU A 140 -15.20 5.23 -3.44
C LEU A 140 -15.78 5.88 -2.19
N PHE A 141 -15.71 7.20 -2.15
CA PHE A 141 -16.05 7.94 -0.94
C PHE A 141 -17.09 9.00 -1.21
N THR A 142 -18.06 9.10 -0.30
CA THR A 142 -18.82 10.33 -0.12
C THR A 142 -18.10 11.21 0.90
N LEU A 143 -17.77 12.43 0.50
CA LEU A 143 -17.01 13.42 1.27
C LEU A 143 -17.74 14.76 1.25
N GLN A 144 -17.35 15.71 2.11
CA GLN A 144 -17.77 17.11 1.90
C GLN A 144 -17.36 17.59 0.51
N LYS A 145 -18.21 18.40 -0.12
CA LYS A 145 -17.98 18.90 -1.49
C LYS A 145 -16.63 19.61 -1.63
N GLU A 146 -16.26 20.45 -0.67
CA GLU A 146 -14.97 21.15 -0.66
C GLU A 146 -13.78 20.17 -0.59
N MET A 147 -13.87 19.14 0.26
CA MET A 147 -12.84 18.11 0.34
C MET A 147 -12.72 17.34 -0.97
N ALA A 148 -13.85 16.95 -1.56
CA ALA A 148 -13.87 16.27 -2.85
C ALA A 148 -13.22 17.12 -3.96
N MET A 149 -13.56 18.42 -4.02
CA MET A 149 -12.96 19.38 -4.94
C MET A 149 -11.44 19.47 -4.75
N ARG A 150 -10.97 19.57 -3.49
CA ARG A 150 -9.53 19.58 -3.18
C ARG A 150 -8.81 18.33 -3.68
N LEU A 151 -9.38 17.15 -3.50
CA LEU A 151 -8.75 15.90 -3.96
C LEU A 151 -8.67 15.81 -5.49
N SER A 152 -9.67 16.33 -6.19
CA SER A 152 -9.76 16.29 -7.66
C SER A 152 -9.26 17.57 -8.34
N ALA A 153 -8.65 18.49 -7.60
CA ALA A 153 -8.24 19.79 -8.13
C ALA A 153 -7.12 19.65 -9.16
N SER A 154 -7.14 20.53 -10.17
CA SER A 154 -6.08 20.70 -11.16
C SER A 154 -5.15 21.85 -10.79
N PRO A 155 -3.91 21.91 -11.29
CA PRO A 155 -3.02 23.04 -11.08
C PRO A 155 -3.68 24.37 -11.46
N SER A 156 -3.26 25.44 -10.79
CA SER A 156 -3.77 26.81 -10.98
C SER A 156 -5.27 26.97 -10.66
N THR A 157 -5.82 26.13 -9.78
CA THR A 157 -7.19 26.27 -9.26
C THR A 157 -7.19 26.58 -7.77
N HIS A 158 -8.29 27.17 -7.27
CA HIS A 158 -8.40 27.58 -5.88
C HIS A 158 -8.20 26.43 -4.86
N ASP A 159 -8.65 25.22 -5.20
CA ASP A 159 -8.65 24.07 -4.29
C ASP A 159 -7.39 23.20 -4.40
N TYR A 160 -6.49 23.52 -5.33
CA TYR A 160 -5.26 22.78 -5.54
C TYR A 160 -4.25 23.05 -4.42
N GLY A 161 -3.75 21.98 -3.80
CA GLY A 161 -2.88 22.10 -2.64
C GLY A 161 -2.05 20.85 -2.34
N ALA A 162 -1.36 20.88 -1.20
CA ALA A 162 -0.51 19.77 -0.75
C ALA A 162 -1.27 18.44 -0.61
N LEU A 163 -2.53 18.48 -0.15
CA LEU A 163 -3.37 17.27 -0.04
C LEU A 163 -3.71 16.70 -1.42
N THR A 164 -4.00 17.58 -2.39
CA THR A 164 -4.26 17.20 -3.79
C THR A 164 -3.08 16.41 -4.33
N LEU A 165 -1.88 16.97 -4.25
CA LEU A 165 -0.66 16.33 -4.74
C LEU A 165 -0.36 15.04 -3.98
N ARG A 166 -0.47 15.02 -2.66
CA ARG A 166 -0.21 13.84 -1.84
C ARG A 166 -1.11 12.65 -2.21
N VAL A 167 -2.37 12.90 -2.51
CA VAL A 167 -3.30 11.84 -2.95
C VAL A 167 -3.09 11.51 -4.43
N GLN A 168 -2.97 12.53 -5.28
CA GLN A 168 -2.80 12.35 -6.72
C GLN A 168 -1.45 11.73 -7.10
N LEU A 169 -0.46 11.72 -6.21
CA LEU A 169 0.83 11.06 -6.41
C LEU A 169 0.66 9.55 -6.68
N HIS A 170 -0.23 8.89 -5.93
CA HIS A 170 -0.43 7.45 -6.05
C HIS A 170 -1.81 7.08 -6.59
N GLN A 171 -2.72 8.05 -6.73
CA GLN A 171 -4.12 7.79 -7.10
C GLN A 171 -4.56 8.68 -8.26
N ARG A 172 -5.31 8.12 -9.20
CA ARG A 172 -6.16 8.86 -10.13
C ARG A 172 -7.47 9.20 -9.42
N VAL A 173 -7.70 10.49 -9.20
CA VAL A 173 -8.90 10.98 -8.51
C VAL A 173 -9.93 11.46 -9.54
N LYS A 174 -11.16 10.95 -9.45
CA LYS A 174 -12.28 11.38 -10.29
C LYS A 174 -13.45 11.85 -9.42
N TYR A 175 -13.81 13.12 -9.55
CA TYR A 175 -15.05 13.67 -9.03
C TYR A 175 -16.22 13.13 -9.86
N LEU A 176 -17.15 12.41 -9.25
CA LEU A 176 -18.26 11.79 -9.98
C LEU A 176 -19.50 12.66 -9.97
N ARG A 177 -19.96 13.09 -8.79
CA ARG A 177 -21.24 13.78 -8.63
C ARG A 177 -21.33 14.52 -7.30
N THR A 178 -21.95 15.69 -7.31
CA THR A 178 -22.38 16.43 -6.10
C THR A 178 -23.67 15.84 -5.54
N ILE A 179 -23.73 15.68 -4.22
CA ILE A 179 -24.89 15.19 -3.48
C ILE A 179 -25.43 16.31 -2.59
N HIS A 180 -26.71 16.62 -2.71
CA HIS A 180 -27.37 17.63 -1.89
C HIS A 180 -27.52 17.17 -0.44
N ALA A 181 -27.30 18.09 0.51
CA ALA A 181 -27.40 17.82 1.95
C ALA A 181 -28.76 17.23 2.39
N THR A 182 -29.83 17.47 1.62
CA THR A 182 -31.21 17.03 1.93
C THR A 182 -31.38 15.51 1.97
N VAL A 183 -30.48 14.75 1.33
CA VAL A 183 -30.53 13.27 1.29
C VAL A 183 -29.91 12.60 2.53
N PHE A 184 -29.43 13.39 3.48
CA PHE A 184 -28.87 12.92 4.74
C PHE A 184 -29.75 13.27 5.94
N PHE A 185 -29.64 12.45 6.99
CA PHE A 185 -30.25 12.70 8.29
C PHE A 185 -29.24 12.45 9.42
N PRO A 186 -28.95 13.42 10.30
CA PRO A 186 -29.34 14.83 10.22
C PRO A 186 -28.84 15.47 8.92
N ARG A 187 -29.45 16.59 8.52
CA ARG A 187 -28.99 17.34 7.35
C ARG A 187 -27.66 18.04 7.69
N PRO A 188 -26.57 17.81 6.95
CA PRO A 188 -25.33 18.56 7.13
C PRO A 188 -25.49 20.01 6.64
N GLU A 189 -24.59 20.89 7.10
CA GLU A 189 -24.57 22.30 6.72
C GLU A 189 -24.09 22.54 5.29
N VAL A 190 -23.33 21.59 4.74
CA VAL A 190 -22.74 21.66 3.41
C VAL A 190 -23.13 20.44 2.57
N ASP A 191 -23.12 20.63 1.26
CA ASP A 191 -23.28 19.55 0.31
C ASP A 191 -22.08 18.59 0.33
N SER A 192 -22.34 17.37 -0.14
CA SER A 192 -21.34 16.30 -0.26
C SER A 192 -21.01 16.04 -1.73
N ALA A 193 -20.03 15.18 -1.98
CA ALA A 193 -19.74 14.69 -3.31
C ALA A 193 -19.13 13.29 -3.27
N VAL A 194 -19.35 12.54 -4.36
CA VAL A 194 -18.78 11.21 -4.55
C VAL A 194 -17.50 11.32 -5.35
N VAL A 195 -16.42 10.76 -4.81
CA VAL A 195 -15.10 10.72 -5.44
C VAL A 195 -14.66 9.28 -5.59
N ARG A 196 -14.14 8.94 -6.77
CA ARG A 196 -13.52 7.65 -7.05
C ARG A 196 -12.02 7.81 -7.16
N LEU A 197 -11.28 6.96 -6.45
CA LEU A 197 -9.83 6.90 -6.45
C LEU A 197 -9.42 5.54 -7.01
N LEU A 198 -8.53 5.55 -7.99
CA LEU A 198 -7.93 4.34 -8.56
C LEU A 198 -6.41 4.44 -8.40
N PRO A 199 -5.71 3.39 -7.95
CA PRO A 199 -4.25 3.39 -7.91
C PRO A 199 -3.68 3.72 -9.30
N ARG A 200 -2.62 4.50 -9.34
CA ARG A 200 -1.82 4.70 -10.56
C ARG A 200 -1.02 3.44 -10.87
N ASP A 201 -0.72 3.26 -12.14
CA ASP A 201 0.30 2.30 -12.54
C ASP A 201 1.68 2.77 -12.04
N ALA A 202 2.54 1.85 -11.61
CA ALA A 202 3.86 2.18 -11.04
C ALA A 202 4.79 2.88 -12.05
N LEU A 203 4.55 2.70 -13.35
CA LEU A 203 5.31 3.30 -14.44
C LEU A 203 4.64 4.53 -15.05
N GLU A 204 3.46 4.93 -14.55
CA GLU A 204 2.71 6.08 -15.07
C GLU A 204 3.43 7.42 -14.82
N LEU A 205 4.18 7.51 -13.73
CA LEU A 205 4.94 8.70 -13.35
C LEU A 205 6.44 8.42 -13.49
N PRO A 206 7.25 9.45 -13.82
CA PRO A 206 8.71 9.34 -13.78
C PRO A 206 9.17 8.84 -12.41
N GLN A 207 10.24 8.04 -12.33
CA GLN A 207 10.79 7.62 -11.05
C GLN A 207 11.15 8.85 -10.19
N HIS A 208 10.84 8.80 -8.91
CA HIS A 208 11.06 9.89 -7.97
C HIS A 208 11.20 9.35 -6.54
N ASP A 209 11.77 10.18 -5.68
CA ASP A 209 11.79 9.93 -4.23
C ASP A 209 10.55 10.55 -3.57
N ASP A 210 9.59 9.70 -3.18
CA ASP A 210 8.37 10.11 -2.46
C ASP A 210 8.66 11.00 -1.25
N GLN A 211 9.71 10.67 -0.47
CA GLN A 211 10.01 11.39 0.76
C GLN A 211 10.47 12.82 0.46
N LEU A 212 11.41 12.97 -0.48
CA LEU A 212 11.88 14.28 -0.92
C LEU A 212 10.74 15.08 -1.55
N LEU A 213 9.99 14.47 -2.47
CA LEU A 213 8.88 15.11 -3.17
C LEU A 213 7.82 15.65 -2.18
N LEU A 214 7.37 14.84 -1.22
CA LEU A 214 6.40 15.26 -0.22
C LEU A 214 6.96 16.34 0.72
N LYS A 215 8.27 16.32 1.00
CA LYS A 215 8.95 17.38 1.76
C LYS A 215 8.95 18.71 1.01
N LEU A 216 9.26 18.70 -0.29
CA LEU A 216 9.22 19.87 -1.17
C LEU A 216 7.80 20.43 -1.30
N ILE A 217 6.80 19.57 -1.53
CA ILE A 217 5.39 19.97 -1.61
C ILE A 217 4.97 20.66 -0.31
N ARG A 218 5.31 20.08 0.85
CA ARG A 218 5.01 20.70 2.16
C ARG A 218 5.65 22.08 2.30
N ALA A 219 6.92 22.23 1.90
CA ALA A 219 7.61 23.51 1.95
C ALA A 219 6.99 24.54 0.99
N GLY A 220 6.66 24.14 -0.24
CA GLY A 220 6.06 25.01 -1.25
C GLY A 220 4.68 25.53 -0.87
N PHE A 221 3.85 24.72 -0.21
CA PHE A 221 2.52 25.14 0.23
C PHE A 221 2.51 25.79 1.63
N SER A 222 3.67 26.06 2.24
CA SER A 222 3.77 26.66 3.58
C SER A 222 3.22 28.09 3.66
N GLN A 223 3.32 28.88 2.57
CA GLN A 223 2.79 30.24 2.49
C GLN A 223 2.16 30.51 1.12
N ARG A 224 0.83 30.34 1.03
CA ARG A 224 0.03 30.40 -0.22
C ARG A 224 0.28 31.61 -1.13
N ARG A 225 0.67 32.76 -0.59
CA ARG A 225 0.89 34.01 -1.37
C ARG A 225 2.34 34.23 -1.81
N LYS A 226 3.28 33.38 -1.38
CA LYS A 226 4.71 33.54 -1.70
C LYS A 226 5.08 32.68 -2.92
N GLN A 227 6.05 33.17 -3.68
CA GLN A 227 6.61 32.47 -4.84
C GLN A 227 7.46 31.28 -4.38
N SER A 228 7.47 30.20 -5.14
CA SER A 228 8.18 28.95 -4.84
C SER A 228 9.67 29.17 -4.61
N ARG A 229 10.32 30.06 -5.37
CA ARG A 229 11.73 30.45 -5.17
C ARG A 229 12.08 30.92 -3.76
N LYS A 230 11.11 31.52 -3.05
CA LYS A 230 11.31 32.01 -1.68
C LYS A 230 11.13 30.89 -0.66
N LEU A 231 10.21 29.96 -0.92
CA LEU A 231 9.85 28.88 -0.01
C LEU A 231 10.75 27.65 -0.15
N LEU A 232 11.36 27.46 -1.31
CA LEU A 232 12.19 26.30 -1.63
C LEU A 232 13.69 26.61 -1.66
N ARG A 233 14.10 27.81 -1.23
CA ARG A 233 15.51 28.27 -1.27
C ARG A 233 16.47 27.32 -0.55
N GLU A 234 16.04 26.70 0.55
CA GLU A 234 16.86 25.75 1.31
C GLU A 234 17.09 24.43 0.58
N TYR A 235 16.26 24.12 -0.41
CA TYR A 235 16.30 22.87 -1.17
C TYR A 235 16.86 23.06 -2.58
N VAL A 236 16.61 24.23 -3.18
CA VAL A 236 17.02 24.59 -4.54
C VAL A 236 17.86 25.85 -4.45
N SER A 237 19.18 25.66 -4.41
CA SER A 237 20.16 26.75 -4.26
C SER A 237 20.18 27.68 -5.48
N ASP A 238 20.15 27.10 -6.70
CA ASP A 238 20.08 27.84 -7.96
C ASP A 238 18.70 27.66 -8.62
N TRP A 239 17.73 28.42 -8.12
CA TRP A 239 16.35 28.38 -8.62
C TRP A 239 16.25 28.78 -10.10
N ASP A 240 17.03 29.77 -10.55
CA ASP A 240 16.91 30.29 -11.91
C ASP A 240 17.45 29.29 -12.94
N THR A 241 18.48 28.51 -12.59
CA THR A 241 18.94 27.39 -13.43
C THR A 241 17.93 26.25 -13.43
N ALA A 242 17.41 25.87 -12.26
CA ALA A 242 16.38 24.83 -12.15
C ALA A 242 15.12 25.20 -12.96
N SER A 243 14.63 26.44 -12.83
CA SER A 243 13.41 26.89 -13.50
C SER A 243 13.59 26.94 -15.02
N ARG A 244 14.75 27.41 -15.53
CA ARG A 244 15.08 27.36 -16.96
C ARG A 244 15.16 25.93 -17.48
N HIS A 245 15.85 25.04 -16.76
CA HIS A 245 16.00 23.64 -17.16
C HIS A 245 14.66 22.90 -17.22
N LEU A 246 13.77 23.18 -16.27
CA LEU A 246 12.47 22.52 -16.13
C LEU A 246 11.33 23.22 -16.86
N ASN A 247 11.61 24.31 -17.59
CA ASN A 247 10.61 25.17 -18.24
C ASN A 247 9.49 25.63 -17.29
N ILE A 248 9.90 26.17 -16.14
CA ILE A 248 9.04 26.71 -15.07
C ILE A 248 9.22 28.22 -15.00
N ASP A 249 8.14 28.98 -14.80
CA ASP A 249 8.22 30.42 -14.53
C ASP A 249 9.03 30.68 -13.23
N PRO A 250 10.09 31.50 -13.25
CA PRO A 250 10.89 31.79 -12.05
C PRO A 250 10.07 32.43 -10.91
N ASN A 251 8.93 33.03 -11.22
CA ASN A 251 8.02 33.69 -10.29
C ASN A 251 6.82 32.82 -9.87
N VAL A 252 6.76 31.56 -10.32
CA VAL A 252 5.68 30.61 -10.06
C VAL A 252 5.39 30.45 -8.56
N ARG A 253 4.12 30.24 -8.22
CA ARG A 253 3.69 29.79 -6.89
C ARG A 253 3.46 28.28 -6.85
N ALA A 254 3.39 27.73 -5.66
CA ALA A 254 3.27 26.29 -5.47
C ALA A 254 1.99 25.71 -6.13
N GLU A 255 0.89 26.46 -6.11
CA GLU A 255 -0.39 26.04 -6.70
C GLU A 255 -0.38 26.00 -8.23
N GLU A 256 0.57 26.65 -8.88
CA GLU A 256 0.68 26.70 -10.34
C GLU A 256 1.52 25.54 -10.90
N LEU A 257 2.29 24.87 -10.05
CA LEU A 257 3.11 23.72 -10.43
C LEU A 257 2.28 22.44 -10.52
N SER A 258 2.34 21.80 -11.68
CA SER A 258 1.77 20.45 -11.89
C SER A 258 2.53 19.37 -11.11
N LEU A 259 1.88 18.22 -10.89
CA LEU A 259 2.52 17.06 -10.27
C LEU A 259 3.82 16.64 -10.98
N LEU A 260 3.83 16.67 -12.32
CA LEU A 260 5.02 16.33 -13.11
C LEU A 260 6.15 17.35 -12.91
N GLN A 261 5.84 18.64 -12.80
CA GLN A 261 6.84 19.66 -12.49
C GLN A 261 7.38 19.52 -11.07
N TRP A 262 6.54 19.16 -10.09
CA TRP A 262 6.99 18.83 -8.73
C TRP A 262 7.94 17.64 -8.71
N ILE A 263 7.63 16.57 -9.46
CA ILE A 263 8.50 15.40 -9.64
C ILE A 263 9.81 15.81 -10.30
N ALA A 264 9.75 16.59 -11.38
CA ALA A 264 10.93 17.04 -12.10
C ALA A 264 11.84 17.92 -11.22
N LEU A 265 11.25 18.75 -10.36
CA LEU A 265 12.00 19.54 -9.38
C LEU A 265 12.68 18.66 -8.32
N ALA A 266 11.99 17.63 -7.81
CA ALA A 266 12.59 16.68 -6.88
C ALA A 266 13.78 15.94 -7.53
N ASN A 267 13.61 15.49 -8.76
CA ASN A 267 14.65 14.78 -9.53
C ASN A 267 15.81 15.69 -9.93
N PHE A 268 15.59 17.00 -10.09
CA PHE A 268 16.67 17.96 -10.30
C PHE A 268 17.56 18.10 -9.06
N ILE A 269 16.97 18.06 -7.87
CA ILE A 269 17.69 18.16 -6.58
C ILE A 269 18.43 16.86 -6.26
N ALA A 270 17.74 15.74 -6.43
CA ALA A 270 18.28 14.41 -6.20
C ALA A 270 17.82 13.51 -7.36
N PRO A 271 18.68 13.32 -8.39
CA PRO A 271 18.37 12.42 -9.48
C PRO A 271 18.01 11.03 -8.95
N PRO A 272 16.97 10.38 -9.49
CA PRO A 272 16.63 9.04 -9.06
C PRO A 272 17.83 8.12 -9.30
N PRO A 273 18.14 7.22 -8.34
CA PRO A 273 19.24 6.30 -8.52
C PRO A 273 18.96 5.41 -9.74
N SER A 274 19.84 5.49 -10.74
CA SER A 274 19.91 4.51 -11.80
C SER A 274 20.80 3.35 -11.34
N PRO A 275 20.49 2.09 -11.68
CA PRO A 275 21.45 1.02 -11.51
C PRO A 275 22.72 1.39 -12.27
N ASP A 276 23.89 1.13 -11.70
CA ASP A 276 25.13 1.25 -12.44
C ASP A 276 25.18 0.11 -13.47
N ALA A 277 24.73 0.40 -14.69
CA ALA A 277 24.66 -0.57 -15.78
C ALA A 277 26.03 -1.23 -16.08
N ARG A 278 27.14 -0.59 -15.69
CA ARG A 278 28.49 -1.13 -15.89
C ARG A 278 28.85 -2.20 -14.85
N LEU A 279 28.40 -2.06 -13.60
CA LEU A 279 28.66 -3.04 -12.54
C LEU A 279 27.87 -4.33 -12.82
N ALA A 280 26.60 -4.21 -13.21
CA ALA A 280 25.75 -5.37 -13.52
C ALA A 280 26.20 -6.19 -14.75
N GLN A 281 26.93 -5.60 -15.70
CA GLN A 281 27.42 -6.28 -16.90
C GLN A 281 28.68 -7.12 -16.65
N ASN A 282 29.46 -6.79 -15.62
CA ASN A 282 30.73 -7.48 -15.31
C ASN A 282 30.62 -8.52 -14.20
N GLU A 283 29.45 -8.67 -13.57
CA GLU A 283 29.20 -9.71 -12.58
C GLU A 283 29.35 -11.11 -13.19
N GLN A 284 30.24 -11.90 -12.60
CA GLN A 284 30.47 -13.31 -12.92
C GLN A 284 29.85 -14.17 -11.82
N PHE A 285 29.07 -15.18 -12.23
CA PHE A 285 28.43 -16.13 -11.32
C PHE A 285 28.94 -17.54 -11.56
N PRO A 286 28.99 -18.38 -10.51
CA PRO A 286 29.28 -19.80 -10.67
C PRO A 286 28.10 -20.52 -11.34
N VAL A 287 28.36 -21.08 -12.52
CA VAL A 287 27.45 -22.02 -13.18
C VAL A 287 27.68 -23.40 -12.57
N VAL A 288 26.60 -24.04 -12.12
CA VAL A 288 26.66 -25.28 -11.36
C VAL A 288 25.92 -26.43 -12.04
N ASP A 289 26.30 -27.66 -11.67
CA ASP A 289 25.59 -28.87 -12.07
C ASP A 289 24.30 -29.09 -11.25
N LYS A 290 23.64 -30.23 -11.47
CA LYS A 290 22.43 -30.62 -10.71
C LYS A 290 22.66 -30.92 -9.22
N ASN A 291 23.93 -31.02 -8.79
CA ASN A 291 24.34 -31.32 -7.42
C ASN A 291 24.99 -30.11 -6.75
N ASP A 292 24.83 -28.92 -7.32
CA ASP A 292 25.45 -27.68 -6.86
C ASP A 292 26.99 -27.74 -6.84
N ARG A 293 27.61 -28.39 -7.83
CA ARG A 293 29.07 -28.35 -8.06
C ARG A 293 29.39 -27.36 -9.15
N ILE A 294 30.36 -26.48 -8.90
CA ILE A 294 30.79 -25.46 -9.87
C ILE A 294 31.38 -26.16 -11.10
N LEU A 295 30.87 -25.80 -12.27
CA LEU A 295 31.36 -26.27 -13.57
C LEU A 295 32.28 -25.23 -14.21
N ARG A 296 31.87 -23.96 -14.19
CA ARG A 296 32.58 -22.79 -14.74
C ARG A 296 31.96 -21.51 -14.19
N HIS A 297 32.54 -20.38 -14.55
CA HIS A 297 31.96 -19.06 -14.32
C HIS A 297 31.39 -18.50 -15.64
N ALA A 298 30.35 -17.69 -15.54
CA ALA A 298 29.71 -17.03 -16.66
C ALA A 298 29.16 -15.68 -16.23
N SER A 299 29.00 -14.76 -17.20
CA SER A 299 28.41 -13.46 -16.91
C SER A 299 26.93 -13.61 -16.52
N ARG A 300 26.43 -12.66 -15.72
CA ARG A 300 25.00 -12.55 -15.40
C ARG A 300 24.08 -12.70 -16.62
N SER A 301 24.41 -11.99 -17.69
CA SER A 301 23.65 -12.01 -18.95
C SER A 301 23.58 -13.41 -19.56
N GLU A 302 24.71 -14.13 -19.58
CA GLU A 302 24.76 -15.49 -20.10
C GLU A 302 23.96 -16.47 -19.20
N VAL A 303 24.10 -16.34 -17.88
CA VAL A 303 23.39 -17.18 -16.90
C VAL A 303 21.87 -17.01 -17.04
N HIS A 304 21.38 -15.77 -17.02
CA HIS A 304 19.94 -15.51 -17.13
C HIS A 304 19.40 -15.78 -18.54
N GLY A 305 20.15 -15.42 -19.59
CA GLY A 305 19.74 -15.61 -20.98
C GLY A 305 19.61 -17.08 -21.37
N ASN A 306 20.48 -17.95 -20.82
CA ASN A 306 20.46 -19.38 -21.10
C ASN A 306 19.80 -20.22 -19.98
N ASN A 307 19.25 -19.58 -18.95
CA ASN A 307 18.70 -20.23 -17.75
C ASN A 307 19.66 -21.28 -17.15
N LEU A 308 20.94 -20.91 -17.02
CA LEU A 308 21.95 -21.79 -16.43
C LEU A 308 21.71 -21.92 -14.93
N ARG A 309 21.95 -23.11 -14.38
CA ARG A 309 21.88 -23.29 -12.93
C ARG A 309 22.99 -22.50 -12.27
N HIS A 310 22.61 -21.74 -11.25
CA HIS A 310 23.51 -20.88 -10.51
C HIS A 310 23.07 -20.79 -9.05
N ARG A 311 23.70 -19.91 -8.27
CA ARG A 311 23.55 -19.86 -6.81
C ARG A 311 23.02 -18.50 -6.37
N ALA A 312 22.10 -18.50 -5.42
CA ALA A 312 21.56 -17.30 -4.82
C ALA A 312 21.32 -17.45 -3.32
N VAL A 313 21.06 -16.33 -2.65
CA VAL A 313 20.68 -16.26 -1.24
C VAL A 313 19.40 -15.48 -1.11
N HIS A 314 18.57 -15.90 -0.16
CA HIS A 314 17.37 -15.18 0.24
C HIS A 314 17.39 -14.97 1.75
N ILE A 315 17.16 -13.74 2.20
CA ILE A 315 17.22 -13.37 3.61
C ILE A 315 15.85 -12.87 4.07
N LEU A 316 15.34 -13.44 5.17
CA LEU A 316 14.12 -13.01 5.83
C LEU A 316 14.48 -12.31 7.16
N ILE A 317 14.27 -10.99 7.21
CA ILE A 317 14.52 -10.15 8.39
C ILE A 317 13.22 -9.94 9.16
N PHE A 318 13.26 -10.32 10.43
CA PHE A 318 12.17 -10.15 11.37
C PHE A 318 12.42 -8.96 12.30
N ASN A 319 11.38 -8.18 12.59
CA ASN A 319 11.44 -7.21 13.69
C ASN A 319 11.08 -7.88 15.04
N GLN A 320 11.15 -7.12 16.12
CA GLN A 320 10.81 -7.59 17.47
C GLN A 320 9.35 -8.03 17.64
N ALA A 321 8.44 -7.56 16.77
CA ALA A 321 7.04 -7.98 16.75
C ALA A 321 6.81 -9.29 15.97
N GLY A 322 7.88 -9.88 15.40
CA GLY A 322 7.79 -11.08 14.57
C GLY A 322 7.22 -10.84 13.17
N GLU A 323 7.14 -9.58 12.74
CA GLU A 323 6.80 -9.22 11.36
C GLU A 323 8.05 -9.35 10.47
N VAL A 324 7.84 -9.70 9.20
CA VAL A 324 8.91 -9.86 8.20
C VAL A 324 8.93 -8.67 7.28
N TYR A 325 10.11 -8.11 7.04
CA TYR A 325 10.28 -7.09 6.01
C TYR A 325 10.21 -7.72 4.63
N LEU A 326 9.27 -7.30 3.79
CA LEU A 326 9.29 -7.64 2.37
C LEU A 326 9.66 -6.40 1.56
N GLN A 327 10.40 -6.60 0.49
CA GLN A 327 10.76 -5.55 -0.45
C GLN A 327 9.99 -5.71 -1.76
N GLN A 328 9.61 -4.59 -2.37
CA GLN A 328 9.20 -4.54 -3.76
C GLN A 328 10.43 -4.25 -4.60
N ARG A 329 10.76 -5.18 -5.50
CA ARG A 329 11.94 -5.12 -6.37
C ARG A 329 11.90 -3.85 -7.22
N SER A 330 13.06 -3.22 -7.40
CA SER A 330 13.24 -2.09 -8.30
C SER A 330 12.70 -2.37 -9.71
N ARG A 331 12.16 -1.34 -10.34
CA ARG A 331 11.70 -1.35 -11.74
C ARG A 331 12.80 -1.70 -12.74
N TRP A 332 14.06 -1.63 -12.34
CA TRP A 332 15.22 -1.85 -13.19
C TRP A 332 15.78 -3.28 -13.15
N LYS A 333 15.26 -4.15 -12.27
CA LYS A 333 15.71 -5.55 -12.22
C LYS A 333 15.35 -6.25 -13.53
N ASP A 334 16.29 -7.02 -14.07
CA ASP A 334 16.16 -7.81 -15.29
C ASP A 334 15.14 -8.96 -15.17
N ARG A 335 15.03 -9.54 -13.97
CA ARG A 335 13.98 -10.52 -13.63
C ARG A 335 13.02 -9.98 -12.58
N HIS A 336 11.73 -10.18 -12.85
CA HIS A 336 10.61 -9.90 -11.96
C HIS A 336 10.59 -8.47 -11.38
N PRO A 337 10.71 -7.41 -12.21
CA PRO A 337 10.64 -6.04 -11.73
C PRO A 337 9.29 -5.75 -11.04
N LEU A 338 9.30 -4.91 -10.01
CA LEU A 338 8.12 -4.50 -9.23
C LEU A 338 7.36 -5.61 -8.50
N LYS A 339 7.88 -6.85 -8.49
CA LYS A 339 7.35 -7.94 -7.66
C LYS A 339 7.83 -7.84 -6.22
N TRP A 340 7.04 -8.36 -5.30
CA TRP A 340 7.43 -8.50 -3.90
C TRP A 340 8.36 -9.69 -3.70
N ASP A 341 9.35 -9.52 -2.83
CA ASP A 341 10.42 -10.48 -2.58
C ASP A 341 10.83 -10.49 -1.11
N SER A 342 11.82 -11.32 -0.79
CA SER A 342 12.48 -11.46 0.50
C SER A 342 13.06 -10.13 0.98
N SER A 343 13.44 -10.03 2.25
CA SER A 343 13.95 -8.78 2.82
C SER A 343 15.19 -8.29 2.08
N ALA A 344 16.08 -9.21 1.71
CA ALA A 344 17.16 -9.00 0.77
C ALA A 344 17.40 -10.30 -0.01
N ALA A 345 17.86 -10.21 -1.25
CA ALA A 345 18.21 -11.38 -2.06
C ALA A 345 19.21 -11.03 -3.17
N GLY A 346 20.10 -11.96 -3.48
CA GLY A 346 21.05 -11.78 -4.57
C GLY A 346 21.85 -13.02 -4.92
N HIS A 347 22.68 -12.91 -5.95
CA HIS A 347 23.45 -14.02 -6.49
C HIS A 347 24.78 -14.17 -5.73
N VAL A 348 25.25 -15.41 -5.62
CA VAL A 348 26.60 -15.68 -5.12
C VAL A 348 27.60 -15.29 -6.19
N ALA A 349 28.50 -14.35 -5.89
CA ALA A 349 29.54 -13.92 -6.81
C ALA A 349 30.66 -14.97 -6.94
N ASP A 350 31.48 -14.84 -7.99
CA ASP A 350 32.69 -15.64 -8.14
C ASP A 350 33.61 -15.52 -6.90
N GLY A 351 34.13 -16.64 -6.42
CA GLY A 351 34.95 -16.74 -5.21
C GLY A 351 34.21 -16.54 -3.87
N GLU A 352 32.92 -16.21 -3.88
CA GLU A 352 32.14 -15.95 -2.66
C GLU A 352 31.45 -17.22 -2.14
N ARG A 353 31.29 -17.33 -0.80
CA ARG A 353 30.44 -18.36 -0.19
C ARG A 353 29.06 -17.77 0.08
N TYR A 354 28.04 -18.63 0.09
CA TYR A 354 26.67 -18.24 0.41
C TYR A 354 26.52 -17.37 1.67
N ASP A 355 27.28 -17.64 2.73
CA ASP A 355 27.16 -16.95 4.00
C ASP A 355 27.71 -15.51 3.91
N ASP A 356 28.78 -15.34 3.14
CA ASP A 356 29.40 -14.03 2.88
C ASP A 356 28.48 -13.22 1.96
N THR A 357 27.94 -13.86 0.90
CA THR A 357 26.91 -13.28 0.02
C THR A 357 25.70 -12.79 0.81
N ALA A 358 25.18 -13.60 1.74
CA ALA A 358 24.00 -13.22 2.51
C ALA A 358 24.21 -11.98 3.38
N GLN A 359 25.42 -11.81 3.94
CA GLN A 359 25.78 -10.60 4.68
C GLN A 359 25.99 -9.39 3.76
N ARG A 360 26.62 -9.60 2.60
CA ARG A 360 26.84 -8.54 1.61
C ARG A 360 25.52 -8.00 1.07
N GLU A 361 24.65 -8.86 0.55
CA GLU A 361 23.34 -8.47 -0.01
C GLU A 361 22.46 -7.77 1.03
N LEU A 362 22.45 -8.27 2.27
CA LEU A 362 21.71 -7.62 3.34
C LEU A 362 22.22 -6.19 3.63
N ASN A 363 23.54 -6.01 3.61
CA ASN A 363 24.16 -4.71 3.82
C ASN A 363 23.96 -3.76 2.62
N GLU A 364 24.03 -4.27 1.40
CA GLU A 364 23.85 -3.49 0.17
C GLU A 364 22.40 -3.07 -0.07
N GLU A 365 21.44 -3.96 0.16
CA GLU A 365 20.01 -3.68 -0.08
C GLU A 365 19.36 -2.96 1.11
N LEU A 366 19.73 -3.28 2.36
CA LEU A 366 19.05 -2.75 3.56
C LEU A 366 19.93 -1.93 4.50
N GLY A 367 21.24 -1.84 4.25
CA GLY A 367 22.16 -1.03 5.07
C GLY A 367 22.47 -1.61 6.45
N VAL A 368 22.28 -2.92 6.66
CA VAL A 368 22.37 -3.54 7.98
C VAL A 368 23.22 -4.81 7.98
N ARG A 369 23.79 -5.12 9.14
CA ARG A 369 24.52 -6.37 9.41
C ARG A 369 24.01 -6.99 10.69
N VAL A 370 23.44 -8.19 10.60
CA VAL A 370 22.91 -8.93 11.76
C VAL A 370 23.32 -10.40 11.67
N ALA A 371 23.24 -11.12 12.78
CA ALA A 371 23.46 -12.56 12.76
C ALA A 371 22.38 -13.24 11.91
N LEU A 372 22.82 -14.15 11.03
CA LEU A 372 21.94 -14.89 10.12
C LEU A 372 21.97 -16.39 10.44
N GLN A 373 20.79 -16.99 10.55
CA GLN A 373 20.59 -18.42 10.70
C GLN A 373 20.22 -19.05 9.36
N LYS A 374 20.92 -20.11 8.95
CA LYS A 374 20.52 -20.95 7.81
C LYS A 374 19.26 -21.74 8.12
N ILE A 375 18.27 -21.68 7.24
CA ILE A 375 16.97 -22.30 7.41
C ILE A 375 16.82 -23.53 6.51
N ALA A 376 17.08 -23.36 5.22
CA ALA A 376 16.93 -24.40 4.22
C ALA A 376 17.79 -24.12 2.99
N LYS A 377 18.13 -25.18 2.25
CA LYS A 377 18.71 -25.07 0.91
C LYS A 377 17.71 -25.61 -0.11
N LEU A 378 17.31 -24.78 -1.05
CA LEU A 378 16.38 -25.12 -2.11
C LEU A 378 17.14 -25.55 -3.37
N PRO A 379 16.65 -26.57 -4.10
CA PRO A 379 17.26 -26.98 -5.36
C PRO A 379 16.90 -26.00 -6.49
N ALA A 380 17.79 -25.92 -7.48
CA ALA A 380 17.51 -25.24 -8.75
C ALA A 380 16.31 -25.84 -9.48
N SER A 381 15.33 -25.00 -9.81
CA SER A 381 14.12 -25.36 -10.55
C SER A 381 13.57 -24.15 -11.31
N GLN A 382 12.54 -24.35 -12.14
CA GLN A 382 11.85 -23.22 -12.78
C GLN A 382 11.21 -22.26 -11.78
N HIS A 383 10.77 -22.75 -10.61
CA HIS A 383 10.17 -21.92 -9.55
C HIS A 383 11.21 -21.10 -8.78
N THR A 384 12.49 -21.45 -8.88
CA THR A 384 13.62 -20.72 -8.30
C THR A 384 14.47 -20.04 -9.36
N ASP A 385 13.95 -19.81 -10.58
CA ASP A 385 14.72 -19.23 -11.69
C ASP A 385 16.05 -19.97 -12.00
N GLN A 386 16.08 -21.28 -11.77
CA GLN A 386 17.25 -22.16 -11.85
C GLN A 386 18.33 -21.93 -10.79
N GLU A 387 17.97 -21.30 -9.67
CA GLU A 387 18.89 -21.03 -8.56
C GLU A 387 18.87 -22.12 -7.49
N PHE A 388 20.05 -22.53 -7.05
CA PHE A 388 20.23 -23.12 -5.73
C PHE A 388 20.25 -22.02 -4.68
N ILE A 389 19.23 -22.02 -3.81
CA ILE A 389 19.00 -20.93 -2.86
C ILE A 389 19.30 -21.39 -1.44
N TRP A 390 20.20 -20.70 -0.75
CA TRP A 390 20.21 -20.77 0.71
C TRP A 390 19.28 -19.72 1.29
N VAL A 391 18.34 -20.18 2.12
CA VAL A 391 17.39 -19.32 2.84
C VAL A 391 17.94 -19.03 4.23
N TYR A 392 18.03 -17.76 4.57
CA TYR A 392 18.50 -17.25 5.85
C TYR A 392 17.40 -16.53 6.61
N ARG A 393 17.51 -16.51 7.93
CA ARG A 393 16.70 -15.69 8.82
C ARG A 393 17.58 -14.79 9.68
N GLY A 394 17.21 -13.53 9.82
CA GLY A 394 17.80 -12.59 10.76
C GLY A 394 16.73 -11.87 11.58
N SER A 395 17.17 -11.14 12.61
CA SER A 395 16.28 -10.27 13.38
C SER A 395 16.94 -8.92 13.60
N ILE A 396 16.11 -7.87 13.66
CA ILE A 396 16.58 -6.50 13.79
C ILE A 396 15.83 -5.73 14.88
N SER A 397 16.54 -4.79 15.49
CA SER A 397 16.00 -3.80 16.43
C SER A 397 16.24 -2.36 16.00
N SER A 398 17.07 -2.13 14.98
CA SER A 398 17.33 -0.83 14.37
C SER A 398 16.47 -0.62 13.12
N ASP A 399 16.41 0.64 12.67
CA ASP A 399 15.79 0.98 11.40
C ASP A 399 16.59 0.42 10.22
N LEU A 400 15.88 0.15 9.12
CA LEU A 400 16.46 -0.23 7.84
C LEU A 400 16.75 1.02 7.01
N VAL A 401 17.75 0.94 6.14
CA VAL A 401 18.04 1.98 5.14
C VAL A 401 17.98 1.34 3.75
N PRO A 402 16.77 1.13 3.19
CA PRO A 402 16.60 0.49 1.89
C PRO A 402 17.34 1.26 0.79
N ASN A 403 18.13 0.55 -0.01
CA ASN A 403 18.79 1.10 -1.18
C ASN A 403 17.77 1.33 -2.29
N LYS A 404 17.55 2.60 -2.64
CA LYS A 404 16.55 3.03 -3.63
C LYS A 404 16.89 2.63 -5.08
N SER A 405 18.11 2.15 -5.38
CA SER A 405 18.43 1.54 -6.69
C SER A 405 17.86 0.12 -6.81
N GLU A 406 17.86 -0.63 -5.70
CA GLU A 406 17.47 -2.04 -5.62
C GLU A 406 16.01 -2.23 -5.22
N ILE A 407 15.49 -1.29 -4.43
CA ILE A 407 14.19 -1.40 -3.75
C ILE A 407 13.31 -0.23 -4.15
N GLU A 408 12.15 -0.54 -4.71
CA GLU A 408 11.13 0.48 -4.98
C GLU A 408 10.49 0.90 -3.65
N ARG A 409 10.05 -0.07 -2.83
CA ARG A 409 9.36 0.13 -1.55
C ARG A 409 9.54 -1.08 -0.65
N GLY A 410 9.21 -0.98 0.63
CA GLY A 410 9.12 -2.17 1.48
C GLY A 410 8.27 -1.96 2.73
N ALA A 411 7.90 -3.05 3.37
CA ALA A 411 7.03 -3.04 4.55
C ALA A 411 7.26 -4.25 5.44
N PHE A 412 7.18 -4.03 6.75
CA PHE A 412 7.03 -5.11 7.72
C PHE A 412 5.59 -5.63 7.70
N LEU A 413 5.44 -6.95 7.56
CA LEU A 413 4.15 -7.63 7.50
C LEU A 413 4.16 -8.86 8.40
N SER A 414 3.05 -9.09 9.11
CA SER A 414 2.94 -10.31 9.92
C SER A 414 2.93 -11.55 9.01
N PRO A 415 3.46 -12.69 9.48
CA PRO A 415 3.43 -13.93 8.71
C PRO A 415 2.03 -14.36 8.25
N SER A 416 0.99 -14.08 9.04
CA SER A 416 -0.40 -14.39 8.68
C SER A 416 -0.88 -13.59 7.45
N VAL A 417 -0.43 -12.34 7.33
CA VAL A 417 -0.74 -11.48 6.19
C VAL A 417 -0.01 -11.97 4.94
N ILE A 418 1.28 -12.31 5.07
CA ILE A 418 2.07 -12.86 3.96
C ILE A 418 1.48 -14.19 3.49
N ASP A 419 1.06 -15.07 4.40
CA ASP A 419 0.40 -16.33 4.07
C ASP A 419 -0.89 -16.11 3.27
N GLY A 420 -1.74 -15.17 3.71
CA GLY A 420 -2.96 -14.82 2.99
C GLY A 420 -2.67 -14.16 1.64
N TRP A 421 -1.65 -13.31 1.56
CA TRP A 421 -1.30 -12.59 0.35
C TRP A 421 -0.74 -13.53 -0.71
N THR A 422 0.26 -14.33 -0.37
CA THR A 422 0.85 -15.33 -1.27
C THR A 422 -0.18 -16.36 -1.75
N SER A 423 -1.20 -16.68 -0.93
CA SER A 423 -2.27 -17.59 -1.32
C SER A 423 -3.32 -16.94 -2.24
N SER A 424 -3.62 -15.65 -2.03
CA SER A 424 -4.69 -14.95 -2.76
C SER A 424 -4.21 -14.28 -4.04
N ARG A 425 -2.94 -13.86 -4.08
CA ARG A 425 -2.26 -13.18 -5.19
C ARG A 425 -0.79 -13.63 -5.28
N PRO A 426 -0.51 -14.91 -5.59
CA PRO A 426 0.87 -15.36 -5.81
C PRO A 426 1.56 -14.57 -6.94
N GLU A 427 0.78 -14.04 -7.88
CA GLU A 427 1.28 -13.21 -8.99
C GLU A 427 1.95 -11.92 -8.54
N ASP A 428 1.72 -11.42 -7.31
CA ASP A 428 2.37 -10.19 -6.82
C ASP A 428 3.85 -10.40 -6.44
N PHE A 429 4.31 -11.66 -6.36
CA PHE A 429 5.61 -12.02 -5.82
C PHE A 429 6.58 -12.58 -6.86
N ALA A 430 7.88 -12.46 -6.58
CA ALA A 430 8.89 -13.21 -7.30
C ALA A 430 8.72 -14.72 -7.01
N PRO A 431 8.86 -15.61 -8.01
CA PRO A 431 8.69 -17.05 -7.81
C PRO A 431 9.61 -17.63 -6.72
N GLY A 432 10.88 -17.22 -6.71
CA GLY A 432 11.86 -17.67 -5.71
C GLY A 432 11.43 -17.35 -4.27
N PHE A 433 10.82 -16.19 -4.03
CA PHE A 433 10.27 -15.84 -2.71
C PHE A 433 9.20 -16.83 -2.25
N LEU A 434 8.29 -17.24 -3.13
CA LEU A 434 7.19 -18.16 -2.76
C LEU A 434 7.73 -19.49 -2.24
N GLU A 435 8.77 -20.03 -2.87
CA GLU A 435 9.44 -21.26 -2.42
C GLU A 435 10.23 -21.04 -1.13
N CYS A 436 10.94 -19.91 -1.00
CA CYS A 436 11.66 -19.55 0.22
C CYS A 436 10.71 -19.41 1.42
N TRP A 437 9.59 -18.71 1.23
CA TRP A 437 8.58 -18.51 2.26
C TRP A 437 7.94 -19.84 2.68
N LYS A 438 7.62 -20.72 1.72
CA LYS A 438 7.11 -22.06 2.00
C LYS A 438 8.08 -22.89 2.83
N ALA A 439 9.37 -22.87 2.51
CA ALA A 439 10.40 -23.59 3.26
C ALA A 439 10.56 -23.05 4.68
N ASP A 440 10.59 -21.72 4.84
CA ASP A 440 10.63 -21.07 6.14
C ASP A 440 9.43 -21.43 7.03
N ARG A 441 8.22 -21.47 6.46
CA ARG A 441 7.00 -21.89 7.16
C ARG A 441 7.06 -23.35 7.64
N GLN A 442 7.58 -24.25 6.81
CA GLN A 442 7.74 -25.67 7.18
C GLN A 442 8.71 -25.84 8.34
N GLN A 443 9.82 -25.10 8.34
CA GLN A 443 10.77 -25.09 9.45
C GLN A 443 10.17 -24.53 10.74
N ARG A 444 9.40 -23.43 10.67
CA ARG A 444 8.69 -22.88 11.85
C ARG A 444 7.67 -23.85 12.45
N ARG A 445 7.06 -24.73 11.63
CA ARG A 445 6.12 -25.76 12.12
C ARG A 445 6.81 -26.96 12.74
N SER A 446 7.99 -27.34 12.25
CA SER A 446 8.74 -28.53 12.70
C SER A 446 9.68 -28.25 13.89
N GLY A 447 10.15 -27.01 14.04
CA GLY A 447 11.10 -26.60 15.10
C GLY A 447 10.52 -26.33 16.49
N GLY A 448 9.22 -26.49 16.73
CA GLY A 448 8.62 -26.34 18.06
C GLY A 448 7.29 -25.57 18.06
N GLY A 449 6.28 -26.18 18.70
CA GLY A 449 4.94 -25.62 18.82
C GLY A 449 4.89 -24.27 19.51
N LEU A 450 4.70 -23.22 18.72
CA LEU A 450 3.90 -22.07 19.14
C LEU A 450 2.62 -22.12 18.31
N SER A 451 1.66 -22.89 18.85
CA SER A 451 0.25 -22.65 18.60
C SER A 451 -0.04 -21.19 18.97
N VAL A 452 0.00 -20.29 17.99
CA VAL A 452 -0.87 -19.12 18.03
C VAL A 452 -2.26 -19.66 17.76
N ALA A 453 -2.88 -20.18 18.83
CA ALA A 453 -4.30 -20.45 18.84
C ALA A 453 -4.96 -19.10 18.59
N HIS A 454 -5.52 -18.92 17.38
CA HIS A 454 -6.53 -17.91 17.13
C HIS A 454 -7.70 -18.20 18.07
N LYS A 455 -7.69 -17.62 19.27
CA LYS A 455 -8.90 -17.45 20.08
C LYS A 455 -9.61 -16.20 19.59
N PHE A 456 -10.30 -16.31 18.46
CA PHE A 456 -11.62 -15.70 18.35
C PHE A 456 -12.62 -16.75 18.86
N SER A 457 -12.79 -16.78 20.18
CA SER A 457 -13.96 -17.39 20.81
C SER A 457 -14.58 -16.31 21.68
N PRO A 458 -15.85 -15.91 21.43
CA PRO A 458 -16.52 -14.95 22.27
C PRO A 458 -16.75 -15.60 23.63
N ARG A 459 -16.19 -15.02 24.68
CA ARG A 459 -16.58 -15.37 26.05
C ARG A 459 -18.07 -15.09 26.18
N GLN A 460 -18.86 -16.15 26.20
CA GLN A 460 -20.11 -16.19 26.94
C GLN A 460 -19.75 -16.08 28.42
N THR A 461 -20.19 -15.01 29.07
CA THR A 461 -20.43 -14.99 30.50
C THR A 461 -21.63 -14.07 30.74
N ALA A 462 -22.67 -14.69 31.30
CA ALA A 462 -23.84 -14.20 32.05
C ALA A 462 -24.21 -12.71 31.93
#